data_AF-A0A959H3M5-F1
#
_entry.id   AF-A0A959H3M5-F1
#
_cell.length_a   1.000
_cell.length_b   1.000
_cell.length_c   1.000
_cell.angle_alpha   90.00
_cell.angle_beta   90.00
_cell.angle_gamma   90.00
#
_symmetry.space_group_name_H-M   'P 1'
#
loop_
_entity.id
_entity.type
_entity.pdbx_description
1 polymer ?
#
loop_
_entity_poly.entity_id
_entity_poly.type
_entity_poly.pdbx_seq_one_letter_code
_entity_poly.pdbx_strand_id
1 'polypeptide(L)'
;MQKICFSLFLALLAVAAWAQPASSAQYAPTAEENALLWEISGKELKEPSYLFGTIHMIGKEDFFLTDATKASFGKAQQVAFEIDMEDMMDFTKLMPLMMKAFMANDTTLSDLLSE
;
A
#
# COMPACT_ATOMS: atom_id res chain seq x y z
N MET A 1 -20.71 48.08 -20.62
CA MET A 1 -19.71 47.03 -20.87
C MET A 1 -18.46 47.19 -20.01
N GLN A 2 -17.77 48.33 -20.05
CA GLN A 2 -16.51 48.56 -19.30
C GLN A 2 -16.57 48.31 -17.79
N LYS A 3 -17.68 48.68 -17.12
CA LYS A 3 -17.88 48.44 -15.67
C LYS A 3 -18.07 46.95 -15.32
N ILE A 4 -18.72 46.19 -16.21
CA ILE A 4 -18.93 44.74 -16.03
C ILE A 4 -17.61 43.99 -16.22
N CYS A 5 -16.80 44.40 -17.21
CA CYS A 5 -15.45 43.86 -17.41
C CYS A 5 -14.52 44.15 -16.22
N PHE A 6 -14.61 45.35 -15.62
CA PHE A 6 -13.80 45.71 -14.46
C PHE A 6 -14.19 44.91 -13.21
N SER A 7 -15.48 44.68 -12.97
CA SER A 7 -15.97 43.85 -11.85
C SER A 7 -15.61 42.37 -12.02
N LEU A 8 -15.66 41.83 -13.24
CA LEU A 8 -15.20 40.46 -13.53
C LEU A 8 -13.70 40.30 -13.33
N PHE A 9 -12.91 41.31 -13.70
CA PHE A 9 -11.47 41.31 -13.51
C PHE A 9 -11.08 41.37 -12.01
N LEU A 10 -11.80 42.17 -11.22
CA LEU A 10 -11.59 42.26 -9.77
C LEU A 10 -11.98 40.96 -9.05
N ALA A 11 -13.05 40.30 -9.50
CA ALA A 11 -13.47 39.00 -8.95
C ALA A 11 -12.48 37.87 -9.27
N LEU A 12 -11.88 37.86 -10.46
CA LEU A 12 -10.82 36.90 -10.83
C LEU A 12 -9.54 37.09 -10.02
N LEU A 13 -9.16 38.34 -9.71
CA LEU A 13 -8.01 38.64 -8.83
C LEU A 13 -8.23 38.17 -7.39
N ALA A 14 -9.46 38.26 -6.87
CA ALA A 14 -9.78 37.80 -5.52
C ALA A 14 -9.69 36.27 -5.36
N VAL A 15 -10.02 35.49 -6.41
CA VAL A 15 -9.89 34.02 -6.41
C VAL A 15 -8.42 33.59 -6.43
N ALA A 16 -7.55 34.29 -7.15
CA ALA A 16 -6.12 33.98 -7.19
C ALA A 16 -5.42 34.23 -5.83
N ALA A 17 -5.91 35.18 -5.03
CA ALA A 17 -5.39 35.46 -3.69
C ALA A 17 -5.76 34.40 -2.64
N TRP A 18 -6.66 33.47 -2.95
CA TRP A 18 -7.05 32.34 -2.11
C TRP A 18 -6.45 31.02 -2.58
N ALA A 19 -5.55 31.05 -3.57
CA ALA A 19 -4.75 29.89 -3.92
C ALA A 19 -3.86 29.56 -2.72
N GLN A 20 -4.16 28.43 -2.05
CA GLN A 20 -3.27 27.92 -1.01
C GLN A 20 -1.90 27.65 -1.64
N PRO A 21 -0.79 28.01 -0.97
CA PRO A 21 0.53 27.61 -1.44
C PRO A 21 0.53 26.08 -1.56
N ALA A 22 0.92 25.57 -2.72
CA ALA A 22 1.13 24.14 -2.89
C ALA A 22 2.17 23.71 -1.85
N SER A 23 1.73 22.98 -0.82
CA SER A 23 2.64 22.37 0.14
C SER A 23 3.43 21.32 -0.62
N SER A 24 4.68 21.63 -0.92
CA SER A 24 5.64 20.72 -1.53
C SER A 24 6.33 19.85 -0.48
N ALA A 25 5.69 19.58 0.67
CA ALA A 25 6.21 18.64 1.64
C ALA A 25 6.17 17.24 1.01
N GLN A 26 7.20 16.93 0.23
CA GLN A 26 7.42 15.62 -0.33
C GLN A 26 7.76 14.71 0.84
N TYR A 27 6.86 13.77 1.13
CA TYR A 27 7.10 12.75 2.12
C TYR A 27 8.37 11.98 1.74
N ALA A 28 9.40 12.10 2.57
CA ALA A 28 10.63 11.36 2.46
C ALA A 28 10.65 10.36 3.61
N PRO A 29 10.51 9.05 3.34
CA PRO A 29 10.49 8.05 4.38
C PRO A 29 11.84 8.06 5.12
N THR A 30 11.76 8.06 6.44
CA THR A 30 12.89 7.86 7.35
C THR A 30 13.37 6.40 7.26
N ALA A 31 14.55 6.13 7.81
CA ALA A 31 15.06 4.76 7.93
C ALA A 31 14.10 3.84 8.72
N GLU A 32 13.36 4.39 9.69
CA GLU A 32 12.37 3.64 10.48
C GLU A 32 11.11 3.31 9.65
N GLU A 33 10.80 4.14 8.65
CA GLU A 33 9.69 3.92 7.72
C GLU A 33 10.07 2.95 6.57
N ASN A 34 11.35 2.57 6.47
CA ASN A 34 11.81 1.49 5.58
C ASN A 34 11.69 0.12 6.27
N ALA A 35 10.46 -0.24 6.62
CA ALA A 35 10.15 -1.47 7.34
C ALA A 35 8.99 -2.25 6.69
N LEU A 36 9.09 -3.58 6.71
CA LEU A 36 8.00 -4.47 6.29
C LEU A 36 6.94 -4.67 7.37
N LEU A 37 7.28 -4.43 8.64
CA LEU A 37 6.39 -4.61 9.79
C LEU A 37 6.08 -3.26 10.45
N TRP A 38 4.81 -2.98 10.63
CA TRP A 38 4.29 -1.77 11.26
C TRP A 38 3.47 -2.14 12.49
N GLU A 39 3.74 -1.47 13.61
CA GLU A 39 2.88 -1.52 14.80
C GLU A 39 1.85 -0.37 14.73
N ILE A 40 0.58 -0.72 14.94
CA ILE A 40 -0.55 0.20 15.00
C ILE A 40 -1.04 0.21 16.44
N SER A 41 -0.87 1.34 17.13
CA SER A 41 -1.29 1.54 18.52
C SER A 41 -1.95 2.90 18.72
N GLY A 42 -2.64 3.09 19.84
CA GLY A 42 -3.23 4.37 20.23
C GLY A 42 -4.76 4.42 20.30
N LYS A 43 -5.25 5.63 20.58
CA LYS A 43 -6.65 6.04 20.83
C LYS A 43 -7.47 5.09 21.73
N GLU A 44 -8.06 4.05 21.15
CA GLU A 44 -9.02 3.14 21.79
C GLU A 44 -8.60 1.65 21.69
N LEU A 45 -7.41 1.39 21.11
CA LEU A 45 -6.85 0.05 21.04
C LEU A 45 -6.36 -0.39 22.42
N LYS A 46 -6.92 -1.49 22.94
CA LYS A 46 -6.47 -2.12 24.19
C LYS A 46 -5.12 -2.83 24.04
N GLU A 47 -4.85 -3.33 22.84
CA GLU A 47 -3.62 -4.01 22.44
C GLU A 47 -3.21 -3.53 21.05
N PRO A 48 -1.90 -3.51 20.73
CA PRO A 48 -1.44 -3.12 19.41
C PRO A 48 -1.94 -4.09 18.34
N SER A 49 -2.13 -3.57 17.13
CA SER A 49 -2.29 -4.37 15.91
C SER A 49 -1.03 -4.27 15.07
N TYR A 50 -0.81 -5.24 14.18
CA TYR A 50 0.38 -5.28 13.34
C TYR A 50 -0.03 -5.37 11.88
N LEU A 51 0.59 -4.55 11.03
CA LEU A 51 0.47 -4.63 9.58
C LEU A 51 1.81 -5.06 9.00
N PHE A 52 1.82 -6.18 8.30
CA PHE A 52 2.98 -6.65 7.56
C PHE A 52 2.72 -6.46 6.05
N GLY A 53 3.64 -5.79 5.37
CA GLY A 53 3.47 -5.29 4.00
C GLY A 53 3.38 -6.37 2.90
N THR A 54 2.95 -5.93 1.71
CA THR A 54 2.59 -6.77 0.56
C THR A 54 3.82 -7.28 -0.17
N ILE A 55 4.13 -8.56 0.04
CA ILE A 55 5.12 -9.29 -0.74
C ILE A 55 4.37 -10.10 -1.78
N HIS A 56 4.52 -9.76 -3.06
CA HIS A 56 4.03 -10.61 -4.15
C HIS A 56 5.23 -11.30 -4.80
N MET A 57 5.21 -12.64 -4.76
CA MET A 57 6.16 -13.53 -5.45
C MET A 57 7.64 -13.30 -5.10
N ILE A 58 8.02 -13.66 -3.88
CA ILE A 58 9.41 -13.72 -3.44
C ILE A 58 9.96 -15.14 -3.63
N GLY A 59 11.21 -15.24 -4.11
CA GLY A 59 11.93 -16.50 -4.17
C GLY A 59 12.04 -17.14 -2.78
N LYS A 60 12.06 -18.47 -2.70
CA LYS A 60 12.11 -19.18 -1.41
C LYS A 60 13.37 -18.80 -0.61
N GLU A 61 14.46 -18.62 -1.32
CA GLU A 61 15.78 -18.23 -0.85
C GLU A 61 15.82 -16.80 -0.30
N ASP A 62 14.97 -15.93 -0.82
CA ASP A 62 14.87 -14.53 -0.41
C ASP A 62 13.76 -14.29 0.63
N PHE A 63 12.89 -15.29 0.86
CA PHE A 63 11.85 -15.19 1.88
C PHE A 63 12.43 -15.34 3.29
N PHE A 64 12.29 -14.28 4.10
CA PHE A 64 12.63 -14.31 5.51
C PHE A 64 11.60 -13.57 6.36
N LEU A 65 11.46 -14.02 7.61
CA LEU A 65 10.78 -13.26 8.65
C LEU A 65 11.82 -12.82 9.68
N THR A 66 11.83 -11.53 9.99
CA THR A 66 12.68 -11.01 11.07
C THR A 66 12.21 -11.53 12.43
N ASP A 67 13.09 -11.52 13.43
CA ASP A 67 12.70 -11.95 14.77
C ASP A 67 11.63 -11.04 15.39
N ALA A 68 11.62 -9.76 15.05
CA ALA A 68 10.55 -8.83 15.40
C ALA A 68 9.22 -9.26 14.78
N THR A 69 9.20 -9.63 13.50
CA THR A 69 8.00 -10.13 12.82
C THR A 69 7.48 -11.41 13.46
N LYS A 70 8.35 -12.38 13.78
CA LYS A 70 7.96 -13.62 14.47
C LYS A 70 7.38 -13.34 15.86
N ALA A 71 8.01 -12.44 16.62
CA ALA A 71 7.55 -12.07 17.95
C ALA A 71 6.19 -11.37 17.92
N SER A 72 5.97 -10.44 16.98
CA SER A 72 4.67 -9.77 16.82
C SER A 72 3.58 -10.73 16.32
N PHE A 73 3.92 -11.66 15.42
CA PHE A 73 3.00 -12.71 14.97
C PHE A 73 2.55 -13.60 16.14
N GLY A 74 3.47 -14.00 17.04
CA GLY A 74 3.15 -14.80 18.22
C GLY A 74 2.31 -14.08 19.28
N LYS A 75 2.25 -12.74 19.26
CA LYS A 75 1.37 -11.94 20.12
C LYS A 75 -0.03 -11.74 19.54
N ALA A 76 -0.20 -11.94 18.23
CA ALA A 76 -1.46 -11.69 17.56
C ALA A 76 -2.51 -12.73 17.95
N GLN A 77 -3.66 -12.27 18.44
CA GLN A 77 -4.79 -13.14 18.78
C GLN A 77 -5.55 -13.61 17.54
N GLN A 78 -5.52 -12.81 16.47
CA GLN A 78 -6.15 -13.08 15.19
C GLN A 78 -5.20 -12.63 14.07
N VAL A 79 -5.23 -13.35 12.95
CA VAL A 79 -4.42 -13.06 11.77
C VAL A 79 -5.34 -13.06 10.56
N ALA A 80 -5.24 -12.02 9.76
CA ALA A 80 -5.90 -11.91 8.46
C ALA A 80 -4.82 -11.86 7.36
N PHE A 81 -5.05 -12.59 6.29
CA PHE A 81 -4.20 -12.62 5.10
C PHE A 81 -4.92 -11.97 3.92
N GLU A 82 -4.19 -11.64 2.86
CA GLU A 82 -4.76 -11.09 1.61
C GLU A 82 -5.77 -12.04 0.96
N ILE A 83 -5.56 -13.34 1.14
CA ILE A 83 -6.41 -14.40 0.63
C ILE A 83 -6.99 -15.16 1.83
N ASP A 84 -8.26 -15.51 1.73
CA ASP A 84 -8.89 -16.42 2.68
C ASP A 84 -8.22 -17.81 2.58
N MET A 85 -7.62 -18.26 3.68
CA MET A 85 -6.93 -19.55 3.72
C MET A 85 -7.91 -20.73 3.64
N GLU A 86 -9.18 -20.54 4.00
CA GLU A 86 -10.24 -21.54 3.79
C GLU A 86 -10.50 -21.73 2.29
N ASP A 87 -10.47 -20.64 1.52
CA ASP A 87 -10.62 -20.68 0.06
C ASP A 87 -9.44 -21.36 -0.63
N MET A 88 -8.25 -21.31 -0.02
CA MET A 88 -7.07 -22.05 -0.49
C MET A 88 -7.18 -23.56 -0.27
N MET A 89 -8.05 -24.01 0.63
CA MET A 89 -8.34 -25.44 0.83
C MET A 89 -9.47 -25.95 -0.07
N ASP A 90 -10.23 -25.06 -0.71
CA ASP A 90 -11.26 -25.41 -1.69
C ASP A 90 -10.66 -25.52 -3.09
N PHE A 91 -10.54 -26.74 -3.59
CA PHE A 91 -9.98 -27.02 -4.93
C PHE A 91 -10.74 -26.29 -6.06
N THR A 92 -12.04 -26.04 -5.90
CA THR A 92 -12.86 -25.34 -6.91
C THR A 92 -12.51 -23.85 -7.00
N LYS A 93 -12.06 -23.25 -5.88
CA LYS A 93 -11.59 -21.87 -5.81
C LYS A 93 -10.10 -21.75 -6.14
N LEU A 94 -9.31 -22.75 -5.78
CA LEU A 94 -7.87 -22.80 -6.05
C LEU A 94 -7.54 -22.89 -7.54
N MET A 95 -8.25 -23.73 -8.31
CA MET A 95 -7.99 -23.92 -9.75
C MET A 95 -8.00 -22.62 -10.59
N PRO A 96 -9.05 -21.78 -10.54
CA PRO A 96 -9.06 -20.52 -11.29
C PRO A 96 -8.00 -19.52 -10.81
N LEU A 97 -7.60 -19.55 -9.53
CA LEU A 97 -6.47 -18.76 -9.04
C LEU A 97 -5.16 -19.23 -9.65
N MET A 98 -4.90 -20.55 -9.67
CA MET A 98 -3.69 -21.12 -10.27
C MET A 98 -3.58 -20.81 -11.77
N MET A 99 -4.69 -20.82 -12.51
CA MET A 99 -4.69 -20.43 -13.92
C MET A 99 -4.33 -18.96 -14.13
N LYS A 100 -4.65 -18.09 -13.16
CA LYS A 100 -4.26 -16.66 -13.18
C LYS A 100 -2.85 -16.39 -12.64
N ALA A 101 -2.21 -17.38 -12.03
CA ALA A 101 -0.84 -17.26 -11.54
C ALA A 101 0.20 -17.31 -12.67
N PHE A 102 -0.16 -17.85 -13.84
CA PHE A 102 0.68 -17.81 -15.02
C PHE A 102 0.58 -16.46 -15.73
N MET A 103 1.73 -15.91 -16.10
CA MET A 103 1.79 -14.70 -16.93
C MET A 103 1.28 -15.01 -18.34
N ALA A 104 0.67 -14.01 -18.99
CA ALA A 104 0.16 -14.15 -20.34
C ALA A 104 1.30 -14.38 -21.35
N ASN A 105 0.98 -15.03 -22.48
CA ASN A 105 1.87 -15.22 -23.62
C ASN A 105 3.19 -15.96 -23.31
N ASP A 106 3.18 -16.90 -22.36
CA ASP A 106 4.39 -17.65 -21.93
C ASP A 106 5.55 -16.74 -21.48
N THR A 107 5.23 -15.53 -21.00
CA THR A 107 6.23 -14.56 -20.54
C THR A 107 6.68 -14.93 -19.13
N THR A 108 7.97 -14.79 -18.83
CA THR A 108 8.52 -14.93 -17.47
C THR A 108 8.82 -13.55 -16.87
N LEU A 109 8.97 -13.45 -15.55
CA LEU A 109 9.37 -12.21 -14.91
C LEU A 109 10.76 -11.73 -15.42
N SER A 110 11.66 -12.67 -15.71
CA SER A 110 12.98 -12.40 -16.30
C SER A 110 12.91 -11.78 -17.69
N ASP A 111 11.85 -12.04 -18.48
CA ASP A 111 11.68 -11.40 -19.78
C ASP A 111 11.28 -9.92 -19.67
N LEU A 112 10.74 -9.49 -18.52
CA LEU A 112 10.25 -8.13 -18.28
C LEU A 112 11.19 -7.25 -17.45
N LEU A 113 12.04 -7.86 -16.63
CA LEU A 113 13.03 -7.14 -15.84
C LEU A 113 14.30 -6.96 -16.68
N SER A 114 14.52 -5.74 -17.15
CA SER A 114 15.85 -5.33 -17.62
C SER A 114 16.76 -5.17 -16.41
N GLU A 115 17.80 -6.00 -16.31
CA GLU A 115 18.90 -5.78 -15.35
C GLU A 115 19.52 -4.38 -15.52
#